data_AF-A0A957M2G2-F1
#
_entry.id   AF-A0A957M2G2-F1
#
_cell.length_a   1.000
_cell.length_b   1.000
_cell.length_c   1.000
_cell.angle_alpha   90.00
_cell.angle_beta   90.00
_cell.angle_gamma   90.00
#
_symmetry.space_group_name_H-M   'P 1'
#
loop_
_entity.id
_entity.type
_entity.pdbx_description
1 polymer ?
#
loop_
_entity_poly.entity_id
_entity_poly.type
_entity_poly.pdbx_seq_one_letter_code
_entity_poly.pdbx_strand_id
1 'polypeptide(L)'
;MNSSFDPKAMEAWFTLMSQAMRGASQAQDAWSRWAALSGAPDDLQGWMKTYMPDAAASPEQFEAWMREWQRMAGVVPRRDYLEALARNAELERKLKSAEATIDSLRKLLSAQENQAEGLKQATDTWTKLMDETLKAQNQWLQAWTGQAEEDAQKRQNEKDE
;
A
#
# COMPACT_ATOMS: atom_id res chain seq x y z
N MET A 1 19.77 -1.28 -11.79
CA MET A 1 19.43 0.02 -11.13
C MET A 1 20.05 0.02 -9.73
N ASN A 2 21.23 0.62 -9.57
CA ASN A 2 21.89 0.72 -8.26
C ASN A 2 21.27 1.86 -7.46
N SER A 3 20.22 1.55 -6.71
CA SER A 3 19.72 2.40 -5.63
C SER A 3 20.69 2.28 -4.45
N SER A 4 21.87 2.88 -4.60
CA SER A 4 22.87 2.92 -3.53
C SER A 4 22.42 3.96 -2.51
N PHE A 5 21.49 3.57 -1.64
CA PHE A 5 21.21 4.32 -0.43
C PHE A 5 22.52 4.54 0.34
N ASP A 6 22.71 5.75 0.87
CA ASP A 6 23.96 6.14 1.54
C ASP A 6 24.28 5.17 2.70
N PRO A 7 25.41 4.44 2.66
CA PRO A 7 25.82 3.51 3.72
C PRO A 7 25.83 4.18 5.10
N LYS A 8 26.16 5.48 5.16
CA LYS A 8 26.14 6.23 6.43
C LYS A 8 24.74 6.42 6.99
N ALA A 9 23.75 6.61 6.12
CA ALA A 9 22.35 6.71 6.54
C ALA A 9 21.85 5.37 7.10
N MET A 10 22.28 4.25 6.51
CA MET A 10 21.97 2.92 7.01
C MET A 10 22.63 2.64 8.37
N GLU A 11 23.92 2.98 8.52
CA GLU A 11 24.64 2.85 9.78
C GLU A 11 24.05 3.72 10.89
N ALA A 12 23.68 4.97 10.58
CA ALA A 12 23.03 5.87 11.51
C ALA A 12 21.66 5.33 11.94
N TRP A 13 20.88 4.76 11.02
CA TRP A 13 19.62 4.10 11.35
C TRP A 13 19.80 2.89 12.28
N PHE A 14 20.73 1.99 11.97
CA PHE A 14 20.99 0.81 12.80
C PHE A 14 21.55 1.18 14.16
N THR A 15 22.38 2.22 14.22
CA THR A 15 22.90 2.77 15.48
C THR A 15 21.75 3.30 16.32
N LEU A 16 20.85 4.10 15.74
CA LEU A 16 19.67 4.63 16.41
C LEU A 16 18.74 3.50 16.91
N MET A 17 18.54 2.46 16.11
CA MET A 17 17.82 1.25 16.51
C MET A 17 18.47 0.54 17.70
N SER A 18 19.78 0.32 17.65
CA SER A 18 20.51 -0.35 18.71
C SER A 18 20.49 0.45 20.02
N GLN A 19 20.56 1.78 19.93
CA GLN A 19 20.47 2.68 21.08
C GLN A 19 19.06 2.68 21.66
N ALA A 20 18.02 2.66 20.83
CA ALA A 20 16.64 2.55 21.28
C ALA A 20 16.38 1.22 22.02
N MET A 21 16.89 0.11 21.49
CA MET A 21 16.80 -1.21 22.15
C MET A 21 17.57 -1.25 23.48
N ARG A 22 18.67 -0.51 23.59
CA ARG A 22 19.41 -0.32 24.84
C ARG A 22 18.74 0.66 25.82
N GLY A 23 17.62 1.26 25.44
CA GLY A 23 16.86 2.18 26.30
C GLY A 23 17.38 3.62 26.32
N ALA A 24 18.15 4.05 25.32
CA ALA A 24 18.57 5.45 25.22
C ALA A 24 17.35 6.35 24.99
N SER A 25 17.09 7.29 25.91
CA SER A 25 15.93 8.17 25.89
C SER A 25 15.83 9.01 24.61
N GLN A 26 16.98 9.47 24.08
CA GLN A 26 17.03 10.24 22.84
C GLN A 26 16.60 9.41 21.61
N ALA A 27 16.99 8.14 21.56
CA ALA A 27 16.60 7.25 20.47
C ALA A 27 15.10 6.89 20.59
N GLN A 28 14.58 6.68 21.80
CA GLN A 28 13.15 6.45 22.03
C GLN A 28 12.27 7.67 21.66
N ASP A 29 12.76 8.89 21.94
CA ASP A 29 12.12 10.13 21.46
C ASP A 29 12.14 10.20 19.93
N ALA A 30 13.27 9.86 19.30
CA ALA A 30 13.37 9.79 17.84
C ALA A 30 12.32 8.83 17.26
N TRP A 31 12.12 7.66 17.85
CA TRP A 31 11.09 6.67 17.46
C TRP A 31 9.68 7.21 17.62
N SER A 32 9.39 7.85 18.74
CA SER A 32 8.07 8.38 19.04
C SER A 32 7.70 9.48 18.06
N ARG A 33 8.65 10.38 17.74
CA ARG A 33 8.45 11.43 16.75
C ARG A 33 8.36 10.90 15.34
N TRP A 34 9.17 9.89 14.99
CA TRP A 34 9.09 9.23 13.69
C TRP A 34 7.72 8.57 13.48
N ALA A 35 7.19 7.87 14.48
CA ALA A 35 5.86 7.26 14.41
C ALA A 35 4.72 8.28 14.30
N ALA A 36 4.95 9.51 14.77
CA ALA A 36 4.01 10.63 14.67
C ALA A 36 4.12 11.41 13.35
N LEU A 37 5.08 11.08 12.46
CA LEU A 37 5.25 11.79 11.20
C LEU A 37 3.99 11.66 10.32
N SER A 38 3.53 12.80 9.81
CA SER A 38 2.36 12.91 8.95
C SER A 38 2.55 12.25 7.58
N GLY A 39 3.81 12.00 7.19
CA GLY A 39 4.19 11.56 5.85
C GLY A 39 4.55 12.70 4.91
N ALA A 40 4.56 13.95 5.38
CA ALA A 40 5.07 15.07 4.61
C ALA A 40 6.61 14.96 4.44
N PRO A 41 7.15 15.25 3.23
CA PRO A 41 8.59 15.22 2.99
C PRO A 41 9.39 16.15 3.91
N ASP A 42 8.83 17.32 4.25
CA ASP A 42 9.45 18.30 5.13
C ASP A 42 9.56 17.82 6.58
N ASP A 43 8.55 17.09 7.06
CA ASP A 43 8.54 16.53 8.42
C ASP A 43 9.64 15.45 8.55
N LEU A 44 9.79 14.61 7.53
CA LEU A 44 10.83 13.59 7.47
C LEU A 44 12.22 14.22 7.39
N GLN A 45 12.39 15.27 6.59
CA GLN A 45 13.65 16.00 6.48
C GLN A 45 14.05 16.64 7.81
N GLY A 46 13.11 17.28 8.51
CA GLY A 46 13.33 17.87 9.83
C GLY A 46 13.73 16.82 10.88
N TRP A 47 13.07 15.66 10.85
CA TRP A 47 13.42 14.53 11.70
C TRP A 47 14.83 14.00 11.41
N MET A 48 15.16 13.76 10.13
CA MET A 48 16.49 13.28 9.72
C MET A 48 17.58 14.24 10.14
N LYS A 49 17.39 15.56 9.96
CA LYS A 49 18.35 16.57 10.44
C LYS A 49 18.59 16.52 11.95
N THR A 50 17.58 16.15 12.72
CA THR A 50 17.64 16.16 14.19
C THR A 50 18.30 14.90 14.74
N TYR A 51 18.01 13.74 14.16
CA TYR A 51 18.43 12.44 14.72
C TYR A 51 19.45 11.69 13.87
N MET A 52 19.66 12.12 12.62
CA MET A 52 20.63 11.56 11.67
C MET A 52 21.35 12.68 10.89
N PRO A 53 21.97 13.67 11.57
CA PRO A 53 22.56 14.84 10.91
C PRO A 53 23.69 14.49 9.94
N ASP A 54 24.38 13.36 10.17
CA ASP A 54 25.50 12.90 9.35
C ASP A 54 25.06 12.02 8.16
N ALA A 55 23.77 11.71 8.04
CA ALA A 55 23.22 10.98 6.91
C ALA A 55 23.07 11.93 5.71
N ALA A 56 23.76 11.65 4.61
CA ALA A 56 23.68 12.46 3.38
C ALA A 56 22.53 12.02 2.45
N ALA A 57 21.64 11.14 2.93
CA ALA A 57 20.51 10.65 2.15
C ALA A 57 19.43 11.72 1.96
N SER A 58 18.83 11.79 0.77
CA SER A 58 17.62 12.59 0.56
C SER A 58 16.43 11.98 1.33
N PRO A 59 15.46 12.78 1.80
CA PRO A 59 14.28 12.28 2.50
C PRO A 59 13.53 11.22 1.69
N GLU A 60 13.43 11.40 0.38
CA GLU A 60 12.75 10.48 -0.55
C GLU A 60 13.45 9.12 -0.63
N GLN A 61 14.79 9.12 -0.73
CA GLN A 61 15.58 7.88 -0.77
C GLN A 61 15.51 7.14 0.57
N PHE A 62 15.55 7.89 1.67
CA PHE A 62 15.38 7.35 3.02
C PHE A 62 13.99 6.73 3.19
N GLU A 63 12.94 7.40 2.74
CA GLU A 63 11.57 6.87 2.82
C GLU A 63 11.41 5.58 2.01
N ALA A 64 11.91 5.56 0.76
CA ALA A 64 11.83 4.38 -0.10
C ALA A 64 12.57 3.18 0.50
N TRP A 65 13.79 3.40 1.00
CA TRP A 65 14.57 2.37 1.67
C TRP A 65 13.88 1.88 2.96
N MET A 66 13.33 2.79 3.75
CA MET A 66 12.59 2.47 4.97
C MET A 66 11.36 1.60 4.71
N ARG A 67 10.61 1.89 3.64
CA ARG A 67 9.47 1.06 3.21
C ARG A 67 9.91 -0.34 2.82
N GLU A 68 11.03 -0.46 2.11
CA GLU A 68 11.58 -1.77 1.73
C GLU A 68 12.08 -2.55 2.96
N TRP A 69 12.76 -1.88 3.90
CA TRP A 69 13.18 -2.48 5.16
C TRP A 69 11.99 -2.97 5.99
N GLN A 70 10.94 -2.16 6.11
CA GLN A 70 9.68 -2.51 6.78
C GLN A 70 9.03 -3.74 6.14
N ARG A 71 9.00 -3.79 4.81
CA ARG A 71 8.48 -4.93 4.04
C ARG A 71 9.27 -6.20 4.34
N MET A 72 10.60 -6.13 4.34
CA MET A 72 11.47 -7.27 4.67
C MET A 72 11.34 -7.69 6.14
N ALA A 73 11.19 -6.74 7.05
CA ALA A 73 11.04 -6.99 8.48
C ALA A 73 9.63 -7.46 8.88
N GLY A 74 8.65 -7.38 7.96
CA GLY A 74 7.25 -7.69 8.25
C GLY A 74 6.59 -6.70 9.20
N VAL A 75 7.09 -5.46 9.28
CA VAL A 75 6.58 -4.42 10.19
C VAL A 75 5.75 -3.42 9.39
N VAL A 76 4.48 -3.24 9.76
CA VAL A 76 3.61 -2.22 9.18
C VAL A 76 3.45 -1.07 10.17
N PRO A 77 3.79 0.18 9.80
CA PRO A 77 3.54 1.34 10.65
C PRO A 77 2.06 1.44 11.01
N ARG A 78 1.77 1.76 12.29
CA ARG A 78 0.40 1.86 12.81
C ARG A 78 -0.48 2.80 11.98
N ARG A 79 0.08 3.90 11.48
CA ARG A 79 -0.64 4.86 10.63
C ARG A 79 -1.17 4.18 9.37
N ASP A 80 -0.32 3.48 8.64
CA ASP A 80 -0.68 2.83 7.38
C ASP A 80 -1.68 1.69 7.63
N TYR A 81 -1.58 0.99 8.76
CA TYR A 81 -2.59 0.02 9.20
C TYR A 81 -3.95 0.68 9.46
N LEU A 82 -3.99 1.82 10.17
CA LEU A 82 -5.23 2.55 10.46
C LEU A 82 -5.86 3.10 9.18
N GLU A 83 -5.04 3.58 8.23
CA GLU A 83 -5.52 4.02 6.92
C GLU A 83 -6.12 2.87 6.11
N ALA A 84 -5.45 1.71 6.10
CA ALA A 84 -5.97 0.50 5.47
C ALA A 84 -7.30 0.05 6.11
N LEU A 85 -7.43 0.13 7.43
CA LEU A 85 -8.66 -0.20 8.15
C LEU A 85 -9.79 0.77 7.82
N ALA A 86 -9.50 2.07 7.73
CA ALA A 86 -10.48 3.08 7.32
C ALA A 86 -10.98 2.85 5.88
N ARG A 87 -10.06 2.55 4.95
CA ARG A 87 -10.41 2.21 3.57
C ARG A 87 -11.25 0.93 3.49
N ASN A 88 -10.91 -0.08 4.28
CA ASN A 88 -11.67 -1.33 4.33
C ASN A 88 -13.12 -1.06 4.80
N ALA A 89 -13.30 -0.29 5.88
CA ALA A 89 -14.63 0.08 6.36
C ALA A 89 -15.44 0.88 5.33
N GLU A 90 -14.79 1.73 4.53
CA GLU A 90 -15.44 2.44 3.42
C GLU A 90 -15.87 1.48 2.31
N LEU A 91 -15.01 0.54 1.92
CA LEU A 91 -15.31 -0.48 0.92
C LEU A 91 -16.46 -1.39 1.36
N GLU A 92 -16.49 -1.82 2.63
CA GLU A 92 -17.61 -2.59 3.18
C GLU A 92 -18.94 -1.83 3.08
N ARG A 93 -18.94 -0.51 3.35
CA ARG A 93 -20.14 0.32 3.18
C ARG A 93 -20.58 0.40 1.72
N LYS A 94 -19.63 0.60 0.81
CA LYS A 94 -19.90 0.62 -0.65
C LYS A 94 -20.45 -0.72 -1.12
N LEU A 95 -19.91 -1.82 -0.63
CA LEU A 95 -20.35 -3.17 -0.96
C LEU A 95 -21.77 -3.44 -0.45
N LYS A 96 -22.08 -3.10 0.81
CA LYS A 96 -23.44 -3.19 1.34
C LYS A 96 -24.45 -2.34 0.56
N SER A 97 -24.04 -1.13 0.15
CA SER A 97 -24.88 -0.27 -0.70
C SER A 97 -25.13 -0.89 -2.07
N ALA A 98 -24.12 -1.51 -2.67
CA ALA A 98 -24.26 -2.21 -3.94
C ALA A 98 -25.18 -3.43 -3.81
N GLU A 99 -25.03 -4.23 -2.74
CA GLU A 99 -25.92 -5.36 -2.43
C GLU A 99 -27.37 -4.92 -2.25
N ALA A 100 -27.63 -3.86 -1.48
CA ALA A 100 -28.96 -3.30 -1.31
C ALA A 100 -29.55 -2.79 -2.65
N THR A 101 -28.70 -2.23 -3.51
CA THR A 101 -29.11 -1.80 -4.86
C THR A 101 -29.49 -3.01 -5.71
N ILE A 102 -28.68 -4.08 -5.69
CA ILE A 102 -28.96 -5.33 -6.41
C ILE A 102 -30.28 -5.95 -5.92
N ASP A 103 -30.52 -5.99 -4.61
CA ASP A 103 -31.76 -6.55 -4.06
C ASP A 103 -32.98 -5.70 -4.41
N SER A 104 -32.85 -4.36 -4.43
CA SER A 104 -33.95 -3.50 -4.89
C SER A 104 -34.23 -3.67 -6.38
N LEU A 105 -33.19 -3.81 -7.21
CA LEU A 105 -33.32 -4.12 -8.64
C LEU A 105 -33.94 -5.50 -8.85
N ARG A 106 -33.54 -6.53 -8.10
CA ARG A 106 -34.16 -7.87 -8.13
C ARG A 106 -35.64 -7.82 -7.77
N LYS A 107 -36.02 -7.05 -6.75
CA LYS A 107 -37.43 -6.85 -6.38
C LYS A 107 -38.21 -6.14 -7.48
N LEU A 108 -37.64 -5.08 -8.07
CA LEU A 108 -38.25 -4.40 -9.23
C LEU A 108 -38.38 -5.34 -10.43
N LEU A 109 -37.35 -6.15 -10.73
CA LEU A 109 -37.38 -7.17 -11.78
C LEU A 109 -38.48 -8.21 -11.53
N SER A 110 -38.63 -8.70 -10.29
CA SER A 110 -39.71 -9.65 -9.95
C SER A 110 -41.10 -9.02 -9.99
N ALA A 111 -41.22 -7.71 -9.69
CA ALA A 111 -42.48 -6.97 -9.85
C ALA A 111 -42.78 -6.64 -11.33
N GLN A 112 -41.75 -6.59 -12.17
CA GLN A 112 -41.76 -6.20 -13.57
C GLN A 112 -41.63 -7.41 -14.52
N GLU A 113 -41.83 -8.64 -14.05
CA GLU A 113 -42.12 -9.81 -14.88
C GLU A 113 -43.38 -9.62 -15.77
N ASN A 114 -44.16 -8.56 -15.52
CA ASN A 114 -45.21 -8.06 -16.41
C ASN A 114 -44.70 -7.19 -17.59
N GLN A 115 -43.38 -6.91 -17.73
CA GLN A 115 -42.75 -6.04 -18.75
C GLN A 115 -41.37 -6.59 -19.21
N ALA A 116 -41.26 -7.90 -19.44
CA ALA A 116 -40.03 -8.69 -19.29
C ALA A 116 -38.88 -8.58 -20.33
N GLU A 117 -39.00 -7.91 -21.47
CA GLU A 117 -37.95 -7.96 -22.51
C GLU A 117 -36.88 -6.87 -22.42
N GLY A 118 -37.26 -5.62 -22.15
CA GLY A 118 -36.31 -4.50 -22.10
C GLY A 118 -35.34 -4.55 -20.92
N LEU A 119 -35.76 -5.16 -19.79
CA LEU A 119 -34.93 -5.26 -18.59
C LEU A 119 -33.94 -6.41 -18.61
N LYS A 120 -34.23 -7.52 -19.30
CA LYS A 120 -33.27 -8.61 -19.46
C LYS A 120 -32.00 -8.12 -20.16
N GLN A 121 -32.16 -7.29 -21.19
CA GLN A 121 -31.02 -6.66 -21.86
C GLN A 121 -30.23 -5.73 -20.92
N ALA A 122 -30.90 -4.95 -20.07
CA ALA A 122 -30.21 -4.07 -19.12
C ALA A 122 -29.43 -4.86 -18.06
N THR A 123 -29.98 -5.95 -17.52
CA THR A 123 -29.29 -6.84 -16.58
C THR A 123 -28.13 -7.60 -17.25
N ASP A 124 -28.29 -8.05 -18.49
CA ASP A 124 -27.22 -8.71 -19.22
C ASP A 124 -26.07 -7.74 -19.49
N THR A 125 -26.38 -6.48 -19.79
CA THR A 125 -25.37 -5.42 -20.00
C THR A 125 -24.61 -5.13 -18.71
N TRP A 126 -25.29 -5.06 -17.57
CA TRP A 126 -24.66 -4.89 -16.25
C TRP A 126 -23.79 -6.08 -15.86
N THR A 127 -24.27 -7.31 -16.09
CA THR A 127 -23.51 -8.53 -15.82
C THR A 127 -22.23 -8.56 -16.65
N LYS A 128 -22.32 -8.15 -17.92
CA LYS A 128 -21.16 -8.01 -18.80
C LYS A 128 -20.15 -6.98 -18.30
N LEU A 129 -20.61 -5.80 -17.92
CA LEU A 129 -19.75 -4.74 -17.37
C LEU A 129 -19.03 -5.19 -16.10
N MET A 130 -19.73 -5.93 -15.23
CA MET A 130 -19.14 -6.44 -13.99
C MET A 130 -18.11 -7.53 -14.27
N ASP A 131 -18.38 -8.42 -15.22
CA ASP A 131 -17.45 -9.47 -15.66
C ASP A 131 -16.20 -8.88 -16.34
N GLU A 132 -16.37 -7.83 -17.14
CA GLU A 132 -15.27 -7.06 -17.74
C GLU A 132 -14.44 -6.34 -16.69
N THR A 133 -15.08 -5.75 -15.66
CA THR A 133 -14.39 -5.06 -14.57
C THR A 133 -13.60 -6.05 -13.70
N LEU A 134 -14.16 -7.23 -13.42
CA LEU A 134 -13.46 -8.29 -12.69
C LEU A 134 -12.28 -8.85 -13.51
N LYS A 135 -12.44 -9.01 -14.83
CA LYS A 135 -11.34 -9.38 -15.73
C LYS A 135 -10.24 -8.33 -15.74
N ALA A 136 -10.59 -7.05 -15.81
CA ALA A 136 -9.61 -5.96 -15.77
C ALA A 136 -8.84 -5.95 -14.44
N GLN A 137 -9.52 -6.13 -13.30
CA GLN A 137 -8.87 -6.24 -12.00
C GLN A 137 -7.97 -7.48 -11.91
N ASN A 138 -8.40 -8.61 -12.46
CA ASN A 138 -7.62 -9.84 -12.44
C ASN A 138 -6.39 -9.75 -13.37
N GLN A 139 -6.53 -9.13 -14.54
CA GLN A 139 -5.41 -8.84 -15.44
C GLN A 139 -4.41 -7.87 -14.80
N TRP A 140 -4.90 -6.87 -14.07
CA TRP A 140 -4.03 -5.95 -13.34
C TRP A 140 -3.26 -6.67 -12.23
N LEU A 141 -3.92 -7.56 -11.48
CA LEU A 141 -3.27 -8.41 -10.48
C LEU A 141 -2.22 -9.33 -11.11
N GLN A 142 -2.54 -9.97 -12.25
CA GLN A 142 -1.62 -10.84 -12.97
C GLN A 142 -0.42 -10.09 -13.55
N ALA A 143 -0.62 -8.89 -14.08
CA ALA A 143 0.47 -8.02 -14.55
C ALA A 143 1.39 -7.63 -13.38
N TRP A 144 0.81 -7.36 -12.21
CA TRP A 144 1.57 -7.02 -11.01
C TRP A 144 2.38 -8.20 -10.45
N THR A 145 1.81 -9.42 -10.46
CA THR A 145 2.53 -10.63 -10.06
C THR A 145 3.56 -11.09 -11.09
N GLY A 146 3.26 -10.93 -12.39
CA GLY A 146 4.18 -11.26 -13.48
C GLY A 146 5.37 -10.32 -13.56
N GLN A 147 5.18 -9.01 -13.32
CA GLN A 147 6.30 -8.07 -13.18
C GLN A 147 7.18 -8.42 -11.98
N ALA A 148 6.59 -8.88 -10.87
CA ALA A 148 7.37 -9.32 -9.70
C ALA A 148 8.23 -10.57 -10.00
N GLU A 149 7.77 -11.47 -10.87
CA GLU A 149 8.51 -12.65 -11.32
C GLU A 149 9.59 -12.33 -12.36
N GLU A 150 9.31 -11.47 -13.36
CA GLU A 150 10.31 -11.00 -14.32
C GLU A 150 11.44 -10.19 -13.66
N ASP A 151 11.09 -9.36 -12.68
CA ASP A 151 12.07 -8.61 -11.87
C ASP A 151 12.90 -9.53 -10.97
N ALA A 152 12.37 -10.70 -10.56
CA ALA A 152 13.11 -11.71 -9.82
C ALA A 152 14.07 -12.52 -10.73
N GLN A 153 13.64 -12.86 -11.95
CA GLN A 153 14.46 -13.59 -12.93
C GLN A 153 15.59 -12.75 -13.54
N LYS A 154 15.35 -11.46 -13.84
CA LYS A 154 16.43 -10.55 -14.26
C LYS A 154 17.52 -10.41 -13.20
N ARG A 155 17.14 -10.39 -11.91
CA ARG A 155 18.10 -10.33 -10.79
C ARG A 155 18.87 -11.64 -10.55
N GLN A 156 18.38 -12.78 -11.06
CA GLN A 156 19.12 -14.04 -11.06
C GLN A 156 20.11 -14.11 -12.23
N ASN A 157 19.68 -13.72 -13.43
CA ASN A 157 20.56 -13.74 -14.60
C ASN A 157 21.72 -12.73 -14.53
N GLU A 158 21.54 -11.57 -13.86
CA GLU A 158 22.65 -10.62 -13.60
C GLU A 158 23.64 -11.09 -12.51
N LYS A 159 23.38 -12.21 -11.82
CA LYS A 159 24.30 -12.80 -10.82
C LYS A 159 25.11 -13.98 -11.35
N ASP A 160 24.73 -14.53 -12.50
CA ASP A 160 25.37 -15.68 -13.13
C ASP A 160 26.31 -15.29 -14.30
N GLU A 161 26.50 -13.98 -14.55
CA GLU A 161 27.57 -13.38 -15.38
C GLU A 161 28.69 -12.78 -14.50
#